data_AF-A0AAQ6ITT4-F1
#
_entry.id   AF-A0AAQ6ITT4-F1
#
_cell.length_a   1.000
_cell.length_b   1.000
_cell.length_c   1.000
_cell.angle_alpha   90.00
_cell.angle_beta   90.00
_cell.angle_gamma   90.00
#
_symmetry.space_group_name_H-M   'P 1'
#
loop_
_entity.id
_entity.type
_entity.pdbx_description
1 polymer ?
#
loop_
_entity_poly.entity_id
_entity_poly.type
_entity_poly.pdbx_seq_one_letter_code
_entity_poly.pdbx_strand_id
1 'polypeptide(L)' 'MIFIAGHLLEWGIFTRPGMFDFTGKAKWDAWEAKKGLSKNEAMATYVDLVEKLKAKYGI' A
#
# COMPACT_ATOMS: atom_id res chain seq x y z
N MET A 1 9.20 4.06 12.54
CA MET A 1 7.96 3.71 11.79
C MET A 1 6.85 3.14 12.67
N ILE A 2 7.14 2.61 13.87
CA ILE A 2 6.10 2.15 14.82
C ILE A 2 5.42 3.31 15.56
N PHE A 3 6.13 4.43 15.78
CA PHE A 3 5.60 5.59 16.55
C PHE A 3 4.55 6.45 15.81
N ILE A 4 4.54 6.44 14.47
CA ILE A 4 3.60 7.24 13.67
C ILE A 4 2.24 6.51 13.53
N ALA A 5 2.24 5.19 13.50
CA ALA A 5 1.02 4.39 13.31
C ALA A 5 0.01 4.56 14.47
N GLY A 6 0.49 4.73 15.71
CA GLY A 6 -0.37 5.00 16.86
C GLY A 6 -1.05 6.37 16.79
N HIS A 7 -0.31 7.40 16.38
CA HIS A 7 -0.84 8.77 16.31
C HIS A 7 -1.80 8.97 15.12
N LEU A 8 -1.61 8.24 14.01
CA LEU A 8 -2.51 8.32 12.85
C LEU A 8 -3.87 7.63 13.05
N LEU A 9 -3.99 6.74 14.04
CA LEU A 9 -5.27 6.14 14.44
C LEU A 9 -6.16 7.15 15.19
N GLU A 10 -5.58 8.05 15.98
CA GLU A 10 -6.32 9.12 16.69
C GLU A 10 -6.89 10.17 15.74
N TRP A 11 -6.20 10.45 14.63
CA TRP A 11 -6.59 11.46 13.65
C TRP A 11 -7.54 10.94 12.56
N GLY A 12 -7.98 9.67 12.63
CA GLY A 12 -8.97 9.09 11.70
C GLY A 12 -8.48 8.88 10.26
N ILE A 13 -7.26 9.31 9.92
CA ILE A 13 -6.72 9.30 8.55
C ILE A 13 -6.45 7.88 8.04
N PHE A 14 -6.28 6.91 8.95
CA PHE A 14 -6.04 5.50 8.63
C PHE A 14 -7.30 4.63 8.66
N THR A 15 -8.45 5.22 8.97
CA THR A 15 -9.73 4.48 9.00
C THR A 15 -10.11 4.06 7.58
N ARG A 16 -10.58 2.82 7.44
CA ARG A 16 -10.98 2.26 6.13
C ARG A 16 -11.97 3.23 5.48
N PRO A 17 -11.69 3.71 4.25
CA PRO A 17 -12.54 4.69 3.60
C PRO A 17 -13.98 4.20 3.51
N GLY A 18 -14.93 5.12 3.71
CA GLY A 18 -16.36 4.82 3.68
C GLY A 18 -16.76 4.11 2.39
N MET A 19 -17.86 3.35 2.41
CA MET A 19 -18.24 2.43 1.32
C MET A 19 -18.38 3.07 -0.07
N PHE A 20 -18.50 4.39 -0.14
CA PHE A 20 -18.62 5.18 -1.38
C PHE A 20 -17.27 5.68 -1.94
N ASP A 21 -16.17 5.56 -1.19
CA ASP A 21 -14.81 5.83 -1.67
C ASP A 21 -14.16 4.53 -2.16
N PHE A 22 -14.54 4.12 -3.37
CA PHE A 22 -14.02 2.90 -4.00
C PHE A 22 -12.50 2.94 -4.20
N THR A 23 -11.95 4.11 -4.50
CA THR A 23 -10.52 4.30 -4.75
C THR A 23 -9.72 4.22 -3.46
N GLY A 24 -10.16 4.93 -2.42
CA GLY A 24 -9.55 4.88 -1.10
C GLY A 24 -9.61 3.48 -0.51
N LYS A 25 -10.77 2.82 -0.59
CA LYS A 25 -10.97 1.44 -0.12
C LYS A 25 -10.06 0.46 -0.85
N ALA A 26 -9.98 0.53 -2.18
CA ALA A 26 -9.11 -0.35 -2.95
C ALA A 26 -7.62 -0.17 -2.59
N LYS A 27 -7.16 1.07 -2.39
CA LYS A 27 -5.79 1.36 -1.96
C LYS A 27 -5.52 0.87 -0.55
N TRP A 28 -6.48 1.03 0.36
CA TRP A 28 -6.37 0.58 1.75
C TRP A 28 -6.35 -0.94 1.83
N ASP A 29 -7.29 -1.63 1.16
CA ASP A 29 -7.36 -3.09 1.11
C ASP A 29 -6.08 -3.68 0.46
N ALA A 30 -5.53 -3.06 -0.60
CA ALA A 30 -4.29 -3.48 -1.24
C ALA A 30 -3.04 -3.28 -0.37
N TRP A 31 -3.03 -2.26 0.48
CA TRP A 31 -1.96 -2.03 1.45
C TRP A 31 -2.08 -2.98 2.65
N GLU A 32 -3.29 -3.20 3.16
CA GLU A 32 -3.57 -4.14 4.25
C GLU A 32 -3.14 -5.56 3.87
N ALA A 33 -3.41 -6.00 2.63
CA ALA A 33 -2.97 -7.30 2.12
C ALA A 33 -1.44 -7.49 2.11
N LYS A 34 -0.67 -6.39 2.19
CA LYS A 34 0.81 -6.41 2.23
C LYS A 34 1.37 -6.13 3.63
N LYS A 35 0.52 -6.01 4.64
CA LYS A 35 0.91 -5.75 6.02
C LYS A 35 1.57 -6.99 6.61
N GLY A 36 2.90 -6.95 6.74
CA GLY A 36 3.70 -8.07 7.23
C GLY A 36 4.92 -8.38 6.36
N LEU A 37 4.98 -7.84 5.13
CA LEU A 37 6.18 -7.91 4.31
C LEU A 37 7.33 -7.14 4.95
N SER A 38 8.51 -7.74 4.97
CA SER A 38 9.71 -7.04 5.36
C SER A 38 10.03 -5.96 4.32
N LYS A 39 10.74 -4.90 4.74
CA LYS A 39 11.09 -3.80 3.82
C LYS A 39 11.86 -4.30 2.59
N ASN A 40 12.72 -5.29 2.77
CA ASN A 40 13.56 -5.81 1.69
C ASN A 40 12.73 -6.59 0.67
N GLU A 41 11.80 -7.44 1.13
CA GLU A 41 10.90 -8.19 0.24
C GLU A 41 9.94 -7.25 -0.50
N ALA A 42 9.44 -6.21 0.17
CA ALA A 42 8.60 -5.20 -0.46
C ALA A 42 9.32 -4.45 -1.59
N MET A 43 10.61 -4.13 -1.40
CA MET A 43 11.43 -3.48 -2.43
C MET A 43 11.69 -4.41 -3.62
N ALA A 44 12.08 -5.67 -3.37
CA ALA A 44 12.31 -6.64 -4.43
C ALA A 44 11.05 -6.85 -5.29
N THR A 45 9.90 -7.07 -4.64
CA THR A 45 8.60 -7.23 -5.31
C THR A 45 8.22 -5.99 -6.13
N TYR A 46 8.61 -4.79 -5.68
CA TYR A 46 8.36 -3.55 -6.41
C TYR A 46 9.22 -3.44 -7.67
N VAL A 47 10.50 -3.79 -7.59
CA VAL A 47 11.41 -3.80 -8.75
C VAL A 47 10.89 -4.75 -9.81
N ASP A 48 10.52 -5.98 -9.43
CA ASP A 48 9.96 -6.97 -10.35
C ASP A 48 8.67 -6.47 -11.05
N LEU A 49 7.82 -5.76 -10.30
CA LEU A 49 6.60 -5.16 -10.85
C LEU A 49 6.94 -4.10 -11.90
N VAL A 50 7.89 -3.22 -11.61
CA VAL A 50 8.31 -2.14 -12.52
C VAL A 50 8.94 -2.73 -13.78
N GLU A 51 9.76 -3.76 -13.67
CA GLU A 51 10.33 -4.45 -14.84
C GLU A 51 9.25 -5.07 -15.73
N LYS A 52 8.25 -5.74 -15.13
CA LYS A 52 7.09 -6.27 -15.86
C LYS A 52 6.29 -5.15 -16.55
N LEU A 53 6.12 -4.01 -15.88
CA LEU A 53 5.39 -2.87 -16.44
C LEU A 53 6.16 -2.23 -17.60
N LYS A 54 7.49 -2.10 -17.48
CA LYS A 54 8.36 -1.65 -18.58
C LYS A 54 8.27 -2.59 -19.77
N ALA A 55 8.33 -3.91 -19.55
CA ALA A 55 8.19 -4.90 -20.61
C ALA A 55 6.81 -4.87 -21.28
N LYS A 56 5.75 -4.62 -20.50
CA LYS A 56 4.36 -4.58 -20.99
C LYS A 56 4.02 -3.29 -21.75
N TYR A 57 4.53 -2.15 -21.32
CA TYR A 57 4.18 -0.83 -21.88
C TYR A 57 5.30 -0.17 -22.68
N GLY A 58 6.48 -0.79 -22.78
CA GLY A 58 7.57 -0.34 -23.64
C GLY A 58 8.07 1.06 -23.29
N ILE A 59 8.49 1.28 -22.04
CA ILE A 59 9.17 2.51 -21.59
C ILE A 59 10.65 2.23 -21.37
#